data_AF-A0A0F9ALJ1-F1
#
_entry.id   AF-A0A0F9ALJ1-F1
#
_cell.length_a   1.000
_cell.length_b   1.000
_cell.length_c   1.000
_cell.angle_alpha   90.00
_cell.angle_beta   90.00
_cell.angle_gamma   90.00
#
_symmetry.space_group_name_H-M   'P 1'
#
loop_
_entity.id
_entity.type
_entity.pdbx_description
1 polymer ?
#
loop_
_entity_poly.entity_id
_entity_poly.type
_entity_poly.pdbx_seq_one_letter_code
_entity_poly.pdbx_strand_id
1 'polypeptide(L)'
;VLPMIGTALLDEPIIEEIVFGKFGRERDLVEGSFSNTIVLVERGSDVKDEIVYFSEKENNVANVGGKALVVYNNQKGIFLGELFHQFAPPDYRPRIPVLSMSNEDGEFLKNIIQNRTTATLNVFYNPDFVAYFSSRGPVSPFYIKPDLVAPGVFINTTLTDAKYNLTSGTSFAAPHVSGAAALLLQKNQDFTPKEVKSLLVTTTDFVTDAYENKFPIETSGSGRLNITRAFEANLVILPPALIYNLSTEKETAREDLKLKALDGSLGKINAEFVGADDVNFDYKQQGNVLETTVSLPSESLGEFQGTIVIENKNVEYHVPVVIHKTKGSVNVFEEDGKLDFEVLYPEEWSYAKISVINKDSGKTYTTSVTPKKDSSISVTEKGEYW
;
A
#
# COMPACT_ATOMS: atom_id res chain seq x y z
N VAL A 1 1.94 1.98 -15.71
CA VAL A 1 3.23 2.25 -16.41
C VAL A 1 4.20 2.94 -15.46
N LEU A 2 5.51 2.85 -15.71
CA LEU A 2 6.55 3.53 -14.92
C LEU A 2 7.57 4.19 -15.85
N PRO A 3 8.03 5.42 -15.61
CA PRO A 3 9.14 5.99 -16.37
C PRO A 3 10.43 5.17 -16.19
N MET A 4 11.13 4.89 -17.28
CA MET A 4 12.47 4.29 -17.19
C MET A 4 13.49 5.30 -16.67
N ILE A 5 14.51 4.86 -15.94
CA ILE A 5 15.59 5.75 -15.50
C ILE A 5 16.27 6.35 -16.73
N GLY A 6 16.34 7.68 -16.75
CA GLY A 6 16.94 8.46 -17.83
C GLY A 6 15.93 8.97 -18.85
N THR A 7 14.66 8.58 -18.77
CA THR A 7 13.61 9.21 -19.58
C THR A 7 13.44 10.68 -19.19
N ALA A 8 13.21 11.53 -20.18
CA ALA A 8 12.78 12.90 -19.92
C ALA A 8 11.34 12.92 -19.41
N LEU A 9 11.04 13.90 -18.55
CA LEU A 9 9.68 14.30 -18.21
C LEU A 9 9.05 15.05 -19.38
N LEU A 10 7.73 15.09 -19.41
CA LEU A 10 6.96 15.83 -20.40
C LEU A 10 6.27 17.02 -19.75
N ASP A 11 6.41 18.19 -20.38
CA ASP A 11 5.65 19.39 -20.01
C ASP A 11 4.19 19.28 -20.50
N GLU A 12 3.99 18.64 -21.66
CA GLU A 12 2.69 18.41 -22.28
C GLU A 12 2.55 16.94 -22.70
N PRO A 13 1.35 16.33 -22.59
CA PRO A 13 1.12 14.97 -23.04
C PRO A 13 1.40 14.78 -24.54
N ILE A 14 1.95 13.64 -24.92
CA ILE A 14 2.05 13.19 -26.31
C ILE A 14 0.73 12.52 -26.69
N ILE A 15 0.05 13.04 -27.70
CA ILE A 15 -1.21 12.49 -28.21
C ILE A 15 -0.98 12.08 -29.66
N GLU A 16 -0.75 10.80 -29.90
CA GLU A 16 -0.40 10.26 -31.22
C GLU A 16 -1.01 8.87 -31.41
N GLU A 17 -0.97 8.36 -32.64
CA GLU A 17 -1.31 6.96 -32.90
C GLU A 17 -0.35 6.01 -32.14
N ILE A 18 -0.88 4.93 -31.56
CA ILE A 18 -0.07 3.88 -30.95
C ILE A 18 0.07 2.67 -31.87
N VAL A 19 1.30 2.23 -32.10
CA VAL A 19 1.62 1.14 -33.03
C VAL A 19 2.49 0.08 -32.35
N PHE A 20 2.20 -1.20 -32.58
CA PHE A 20 3.01 -2.31 -32.06
C PHE A 20 4.27 -2.53 -32.91
N GLY A 21 5.44 -2.34 -32.32
CA GLY A 21 6.76 -2.45 -32.93
C GLY A 21 7.51 -3.74 -32.59
N LYS A 22 6.80 -4.83 -32.27
CA LYS A 22 7.38 -6.14 -31.87
C LYS A 22 8.39 -5.98 -30.73
N PHE A 23 9.67 -6.27 -30.96
CA PHE A 23 10.73 -6.15 -29.96
C PHE A 23 11.57 -4.87 -30.14
N GLY A 24 11.18 -3.92 -30.99
CA GLY A 24 11.88 -2.64 -31.15
C GLY A 24 13.30 -2.75 -31.71
N ARG A 25 13.62 -3.82 -32.44
CA ARG A 25 14.89 -3.94 -33.19
C ARG A 25 14.78 -3.14 -34.48
N GLU A 26 15.91 -2.76 -35.07
CA GLU A 26 15.91 -2.07 -36.37
C GLU A 26 15.06 -2.80 -37.41
N ARG A 27 15.23 -4.12 -37.55
CA ARG A 27 14.45 -4.98 -38.47
C ARG A 27 12.95 -5.03 -38.18
N ASP A 28 12.53 -4.81 -36.93
CA ASP A 28 11.12 -4.82 -36.56
C ASP A 28 10.43 -3.52 -37.01
N LEU A 29 11.21 -2.46 -37.25
CA LEU A 29 10.73 -1.11 -37.55
C LEU A 29 10.94 -0.70 -39.02
N VAL A 30 11.44 -1.60 -39.88
CA VAL A 30 11.62 -1.36 -41.32
C VAL A 30 10.28 -1.32 -42.05
N GLU A 31 9.36 -2.19 -41.65
CA GLU A 31 8.05 -2.34 -42.28
C GLU A 31 6.97 -1.76 -41.34
N GLY A 32 6.50 -0.54 -41.64
CA GLY A 32 5.43 0.11 -40.87
C GLY A 32 5.51 1.63 -40.87
N SER A 33 4.46 2.29 -40.39
CA SER A 33 4.43 3.75 -40.17
C SER A 33 4.67 4.04 -38.70
N PHE A 34 5.93 4.22 -38.31
CA PHE A 34 6.34 4.53 -36.93
C PHE A 34 6.66 6.01 -36.71
N SER A 35 6.66 6.81 -37.77
CA SER A 35 6.89 8.25 -37.67
C SER A 35 5.67 8.95 -37.08
N ASN A 36 5.89 9.83 -36.10
CA ASN A 36 4.83 10.49 -35.32
C ASN A 36 3.89 9.51 -34.60
N THR A 37 4.42 8.43 -34.03
CA THR A 37 3.62 7.47 -33.25
C THR A 37 4.21 7.22 -31.86
N ILE A 38 3.37 6.72 -30.95
CA ILE A 38 3.80 6.05 -29.72
C ILE A 38 4.03 4.59 -30.08
N VAL A 39 5.23 4.07 -29.82
CA VAL A 39 5.56 2.68 -30.18
C VAL A 39 5.47 1.78 -28.96
N LEU A 40 4.60 0.77 -29.01
CA LEU A 40 4.52 -0.30 -28.03
C LEU A 40 5.44 -1.44 -28.45
N VAL A 41 6.35 -1.88 -27.57
CA VAL A 41 7.24 -3.02 -27.82
C VAL A 41 7.28 -3.97 -26.64
N GLU A 42 7.60 -5.23 -26.92
CA GLU A 42 7.83 -6.26 -25.92
C GLU A 42 9.30 -6.24 -25.46
N ARG A 43 9.51 -6.46 -24.16
CA ARG A 43 10.83 -6.66 -23.56
C ARG A 43 11.47 -7.95 -24.08
N GLY A 44 12.77 -7.92 -24.31
CA GLY A 44 13.52 -9.09 -24.79
C GLY A 44 13.51 -9.24 -26.31
N SER A 45 13.53 -10.48 -26.78
CA SER A 45 13.63 -10.88 -28.18
C SER A 45 12.99 -12.27 -28.41
N ASP A 46 12.57 -12.56 -29.65
CA ASP A 46 12.20 -13.89 -30.14
C ASP A 46 13.40 -14.72 -30.65
N VAL A 47 14.61 -14.14 -30.71
CA VAL A 47 15.84 -14.85 -31.04
C VAL A 47 16.53 -15.32 -29.77
N LYS A 48 16.84 -16.62 -29.72
CA LYS A 48 17.51 -17.24 -28.57
C LYS A 48 18.84 -16.53 -28.28
N ASP A 49 19.04 -16.17 -27.02
CA ASP A 49 20.24 -15.52 -26.49
C ASP A 49 20.53 -14.10 -27.03
N GLU A 50 19.62 -13.51 -27.81
CA GLU A 50 19.71 -12.10 -28.24
C GLU A 50 19.30 -11.15 -27.11
N ILE A 51 20.19 -10.21 -26.77
CA ILE A 51 19.93 -9.15 -25.80
C ILE A 51 19.71 -7.85 -26.57
N VAL A 52 18.50 -7.30 -26.48
CA VAL A 52 18.16 -5.97 -27.02
C VAL A 52 17.98 -5.01 -25.85
N TYR A 53 18.92 -4.09 -25.67
CA TYR A 53 18.89 -3.15 -24.55
C TYR A 53 17.76 -2.13 -24.70
N PHE A 54 17.26 -1.59 -23.59
CA PHE A 54 16.21 -0.55 -23.64
C PHE A 54 16.70 0.72 -24.35
N SER A 55 17.98 1.08 -24.18
CA SER A 55 18.64 2.16 -24.91
C SER A 55 18.68 1.94 -26.42
N GLU A 56 18.85 0.69 -26.86
CA GLU A 56 18.83 0.31 -28.26
C GLU A 56 17.41 0.39 -28.84
N LYS A 57 16.41 -0.15 -28.12
CA LYS A 57 14.99 -0.03 -28.51
C LYS A 57 14.58 1.44 -28.65
N GLU A 58 14.95 2.28 -27.68
CA GLU A 58 14.69 3.72 -27.71
C GLU A 58 15.34 4.39 -28.91
N ASN A 59 16.62 4.11 -29.18
CA ASN A 59 17.34 4.66 -30.33
C ASN A 59 16.70 4.25 -31.66
N ASN A 60 16.32 2.98 -31.80
CA ASN A 60 15.71 2.46 -33.03
C ASN A 60 14.38 3.14 -33.31
N VAL A 61 13.53 3.29 -32.28
CA VAL A 61 12.24 3.97 -32.39
C VAL A 61 12.43 5.47 -32.69
N ALA A 62 13.37 6.13 -32.03
CA ALA A 62 13.69 7.52 -32.30
C ALA A 62 14.21 7.73 -33.74
N ASN A 63 15.00 6.79 -34.28
CA ASN A 63 15.55 6.85 -35.64
C ASN A 63 14.46 6.79 -36.73
N VAL A 64 13.37 6.07 -36.48
CA VAL A 64 12.22 5.98 -37.40
C VAL A 64 11.19 7.09 -37.17
N GLY A 65 11.47 8.05 -36.28
CA GLY A 65 10.62 9.21 -36.02
C GLY A 65 9.50 8.98 -35.01
N GLY A 66 9.55 7.90 -34.23
CA GLY A 66 8.63 7.68 -33.10
C GLY A 66 8.72 8.82 -32.09
N LYS A 67 7.62 9.10 -31.39
CA LYS A 67 7.51 10.18 -30.40
C LYS A 67 7.67 9.70 -28.97
N ALA A 68 7.35 8.44 -28.69
CA ALA A 68 7.51 7.82 -27.39
C ALA A 68 7.64 6.32 -27.53
N LEU A 69 8.23 5.68 -26.52
CA LEU A 69 8.37 4.23 -26.43
C LEU A 69 7.70 3.69 -25.17
N VAL A 70 6.87 2.67 -25.31
CA VAL A 70 6.33 1.89 -24.21
C VAL A 70 6.84 0.46 -24.33
N VAL A 71 7.57 0.00 -23.33
CA VAL A 71 8.11 -1.37 -23.27
C VAL A 71 7.33 -2.16 -22.26
N TYR A 72 6.58 -3.17 -22.70
CA TYR A 72 5.87 -4.06 -21.79
C TYR A 72 6.69 -5.33 -21.47
N ASN A 73 6.50 -5.86 -20.27
CA ASN A 73 7.31 -6.97 -19.78
C ASN A 73 6.99 -8.27 -20.55
N ASN A 74 7.97 -9.15 -20.70
CA ASN A 74 7.80 -10.51 -21.22
C ASN A 74 7.63 -11.56 -20.10
N GLN A 75 7.50 -11.09 -18.86
CA GLN A 75 7.23 -11.87 -17.65
C GLN A 75 6.10 -11.20 -16.88
N LYS A 76 5.40 -11.94 -16.01
CA LYS A 76 4.34 -11.37 -15.18
C LYS A 76 4.85 -10.19 -14.33
N GLY A 77 4.01 -9.17 -14.20
CA GLY A 77 4.32 -7.94 -13.46
C GLY A 77 5.02 -6.87 -14.32
N ILE A 78 5.16 -5.67 -13.75
CA ILE A 78 5.92 -4.56 -14.33
C ILE A 78 7.40 -4.66 -13.93
N PHE A 79 8.27 -3.98 -14.66
CA PHE A 79 9.70 -3.96 -14.40
C PHE A 79 10.21 -2.53 -14.37
N LEU A 80 11.33 -2.32 -13.68
CA LEU A 80 12.05 -1.07 -13.68
C LEU A 80 13.11 -1.13 -14.79
N GLY A 81 12.99 -0.26 -15.79
CA GLY A 81 13.95 -0.19 -16.89
C GLY A 81 14.95 0.94 -16.67
N GLU A 82 16.19 0.73 -17.09
CA GLU A 82 17.25 1.75 -17.09
C GLU A 82 17.75 1.96 -18.52
N LEU A 83 17.78 3.22 -18.96
CA LEU A 83 18.33 3.58 -20.27
C LEU A 83 19.86 3.74 -20.22
N PHE A 84 20.41 4.12 -19.07
CA PHE A 84 21.85 4.24 -18.87
C PHE A 84 22.42 2.97 -18.27
N HIS A 85 23.37 2.34 -18.97
CA HIS A 85 24.06 1.15 -18.50
C HIS A 85 25.45 1.06 -19.14
N GLN A 86 26.32 0.20 -18.59
CA GLN A 86 27.72 0.05 -19.04
C GLN A 86 27.92 -0.39 -20.50
N PHE A 87 26.86 -0.88 -21.15
CA PHE A 87 26.88 -1.33 -22.54
C PHE A 87 26.27 -0.30 -23.51
N ALA A 88 25.71 0.80 -23.01
CA ALA A 88 25.21 1.87 -23.85
C ALA A 88 26.41 2.66 -24.44
N PRO A 89 26.30 3.21 -25.66
CA PRO A 89 27.31 4.11 -26.22
C PRO A 89 27.61 5.27 -25.27
N PRO A 90 28.89 5.72 -25.13
CA PRO A 90 29.26 6.80 -24.19
C PRO A 90 28.50 8.13 -24.41
N ASP A 91 28.16 8.40 -25.66
CA ASP A 91 27.42 9.59 -26.13
C ASP A 91 25.91 9.37 -26.19
N TYR A 92 25.41 8.20 -25.78
CA TYR A 92 23.98 7.90 -25.79
C TYR A 92 23.20 8.89 -24.92
N ARG A 93 22.20 9.53 -25.52
CA ARG A 93 21.23 10.39 -24.85
C ARG A 93 19.83 10.00 -25.34
N PRO A 94 18.90 9.66 -24.43
CA PRO A 94 17.51 9.42 -24.80
C PRO A 94 16.94 10.64 -25.54
N ARG A 95 16.29 10.39 -26.67
CA ARG A 95 15.65 11.40 -27.55
C ARG A 95 14.14 11.40 -27.41
N ILE A 96 13.56 10.29 -26.96
CA ILE A 96 12.12 10.15 -26.73
C ILE A 96 11.85 9.60 -25.32
N PRO A 97 10.68 9.91 -24.72
CA PRO A 97 10.30 9.33 -23.45
C PRO A 97 10.08 7.83 -23.55
N VAL A 98 10.49 7.10 -22.50
CA VAL A 98 10.37 5.64 -22.41
C VAL A 98 9.68 5.21 -21.12
N LEU A 99 8.63 4.41 -21.26
CA LEU A 99 7.85 3.86 -20.16
C LEU A 99 7.96 2.33 -20.10
N SER A 100 8.09 1.79 -18.90
CA SER A 100 7.85 0.37 -18.60
C SER A 100 6.38 0.09 -18.35
N MET A 101 5.93 -1.10 -18.76
CA MET A 101 4.57 -1.58 -18.57
C MET A 101 4.56 -3.05 -18.12
N SER A 102 3.51 -3.46 -17.41
CA SER A 102 3.33 -4.86 -17.03
C SER A 102 3.07 -5.74 -18.27
N ASN A 103 3.31 -7.04 -18.17
CA ASN A 103 2.97 -7.96 -19.25
C ASN A 103 1.45 -7.97 -19.55
N GLU A 104 0.63 -7.95 -18.52
CA GLU A 104 -0.84 -8.00 -18.64
C GLU A 104 -1.40 -6.77 -19.36
N ASP A 105 -0.98 -5.56 -18.94
CA ASP A 105 -1.39 -4.32 -19.60
C ASP A 105 -0.87 -4.26 -21.04
N GLY A 106 0.36 -4.75 -21.27
CA GLY A 106 0.99 -4.75 -22.59
C GLY A 106 0.27 -5.66 -23.58
N GLU A 107 -0.05 -6.89 -23.18
CA GLU A 107 -0.83 -7.82 -24.01
C GLU A 107 -2.27 -7.33 -24.18
N PHE A 108 -2.89 -6.74 -23.16
CA PHE A 108 -4.19 -6.09 -23.30
C PHE A 108 -4.15 -4.97 -24.35
N LEU A 109 -3.20 -4.02 -24.23
CA LEU A 109 -3.04 -2.93 -25.19
C LEU A 109 -2.78 -3.45 -26.60
N LYS A 110 -1.85 -4.39 -26.75
CA LYS A 110 -1.53 -5.02 -28.04
C LYS A 110 -2.76 -5.62 -28.72
N ASN A 111 -3.67 -6.23 -27.96
CA ASN A 111 -4.90 -6.82 -28.50
C ASN A 111 -5.97 -5.79 -28.89
N ILE A 112 -5.98 -4.61 -28.25
CA ILE A 112 -6.96 -3.55 -28.56
C ILE A 112 -6.44 -2.50 -29.55
N ILE A 113 -5.12 -2.46 -29.81
CA ILE A 113 -4.54 -1.59 -30.83
C ILE A 113 -5.09 -2.02 -32.20
N GLN A 114 -5.84 -1.11 -32.80
CA GLN A 114 -6.36 -1.20 -34.15
C GLN A 114 -5.69 -0.11 -35.00
N ASN A 115 -5.95 -0.13 -36.31
CA ASN A 115 -5.47 0.92 -37.19
C ASN A 115 -6.04 2.28 -36.74
N ARG A 116 -5.19 3.28 -36.50
CA ARG A 116 -5.53 4.62 -36.01
C ARG A 116 -5.99 4.72 -34.55
N THR A 117 -5.63 3.76 -33.70
CA THR A 117 -5.84 3.91 -32.25
C THR A 117 -4.98 5.06 -31.73
N THR A 118 -5.60 6.12 -31.24
CA THR A 118 -4.90 7.25 -30.61
C THR A 118 -4.66 6.95 -29.13
N ALA A 119 -3.44 7.16 -28.66
CA ALA A 119 -3.08 7.08 -27.25
C ALA A 119 -2.60 8.45 -26.74
N THR A 120 -2.85 8.70 -25.46
CA THR A 120 -2.27 9.83 -24.74
C THR A 120 -1.22 9.28 -23.78
N LEU A 121 0.03 9.71 -23.95
CA LEU A 121 1.15 9.36 -23.11
C LEU A 121 1.60 10.60 -22.34
N ASN A 122 1.61 10.49 -21.01
CA ASN A 122 2.13 11.52 -20.14
C ASN A 122 3.25 10.93 -19.27
N VAL A 123 4.31 11.71 -19.04
CA VAL A 123 5.44 11.35 -18.18
C VAL A 123 5.68 12.51 -17.22
N PHE A 124 5.14 12.41 -16.02
CA PHE A 124 5.36 13.38 -14.97
C PHE A 124 6.16 12.76 -13.83
N TYR A 125 6.82 13.62 -13.09
CA TYR A 125 7.52 13.23 -11.88
C TYR A 125 6.50 13.04 -10.77
N ASN A 126 6.18 11.78 -10.45
CA ASN A 126 5.52 11.45 -9.21
C ASN A 126 6.56 10.82 -8.26
N PRO A 127 7.20 11.61 -7.39
CA PRO A 127 8.18 11.07 -6.44
C PRO A 127 7.53 10.28 -5.31
N ASP A 128 6.23 10.48 -5.08
CA ASP A 128 5.55 10.06 -3.87
C ASP A 128 4.42 9.08 -4.15
N PHE A 129 4.80 7.90 -4.61
CA PHE A 129 3.88 6.80 -4.87
C PHE A 129 4.36 5.51 -4.22
N VAL A 130 3.44 4.58 -4.01
CA VAL A 130 3.78 3.24 -3.52
C VAL A 130 4.27 2.38 -4.67
N ALA A 131 5.51 1.90 -4.57
CA ALA A 131 6.12 1.06 -5.60
C ALA A 131 5.28 -0.20 -5.88
N TYR A 132 5.15 -0.57 -7.15
CA TYR A 132 4.33 -1.72 -7.55
C TYR A 132 4.73 -3.02 -6.82
N PHE A 133 6.04 -3.24 -6.64
CA PHE A 133 6.60 -4.44 -6.04
C PHE A 133 6.42 -4.48 -4.51
N SER A 134 6.01 -3.36 -3.90
CA SER A 134 5.74 -3.33 -2.47
C SER A 134 4.61 -4.29 -2.16
N SER A 135 4.85 -5.21 -1.23
CA SER A 135 3.83 -6.15 -0.78
C SER A 135 2.65 -5.38 -0.19
N ARG A 136 1.45 -5.84 -0.52
CA ARG A 136 0.18 -5.29 -0.02
C ARG A 136 -0.43 -6.28 0.94
N GLY A 137 -1.10 -5.77 1.96
CA GLY A 137 -1.95 -6.57 2.82
C GLY A 137 -3.34 -6.80 2.20
N PRO A 138 -4.33 -7.09 3.06
CA PRO A 138 -4.13 -7.44 4.48
C PRO A 138 -3.41 -8.80 4.62
N VAL A 139 -2.81 -9.07 5.79
CA VAL A 139 -2.28 -10.43 6.07
C VAL A 139 -3.44 -11.37 6.36
N SER A 140 -4.43 -10.87 7.09
CA SER A 140 -5.74 -11.47 7.33
C SER A 140 -6.74 -10.32 7.62
N PRO A 141 -8.06 -10.56 7.61
CA PRO A 141 -9.03 -9.50 7.91
C PRO A 141 -8.70 -8.74 9.20
N PHE A 142 -8.21 -9.43 10.23
CA PHE A 142 -7.91 -8.82 11.54
C PHE A 142 -6.46 -8.33 11.69
N TYR A 143 -5.62 -8.49 10.67
CA TYR A 143 -4.21 -8.13 10.74
C TYR A 143 -3.76 -7.35 9.51
N ILE A 144 -3.85 -6.03 9.64
CA ILE A 144 -3.58 -5.07 8.57
C ILE A 144 -2.08 -4.73 8.50
N LYS A 145 -1.52 -4.81 7.29
CA LYS A 145 -0.15 -4.43 6.95
C LYS A 145 -0.11 -3.80 5.56
N PRO A 146 0.91 -2.99 5.23
CA PRO A 146 2.01 -2.55 6.10
C PRO A 146 1.56 -1.57 7.19
N ASP A 147 2.43 -1.27 8.17
CA ASP A 147 2.11 -0.26 9.19
C ASP A 147 2.26 1.18 8.64
N LEU A 148 3.27 1.40 7.81
CA LEU A 148 3.61 2.66 7.13
C LEU A 148 4.52 2.37 5.94
N VAL A 149 4.74 3.35 5.07
CA VAL A 149 5.70 3.29 3.94
C VAL A 149 6.85 4.28 4.12
N ALA A 150 7.97 4.02 3.45
CA ALA A 150 9.15 4.89 3.47
C ALA A 150 9.90 4.79 2.13
N PRO A 151 10.79 5.74 1.80
CA PRO A 151 11.55 5.71 0.55
C PRO A 151 12.32 4.41 0.37
N GLY A 152 12.04 3.72 -0.73
CA GLY A 152 12.68 2.43 -1.05
C GLY A 152 12.95 2.23 -2.54
N VAL A 153 12.74 3.24 -3.37
CA VAL A 153 13.00 3.20 -4.82
C VAL A 153 14.16 4.16 -5.12
N PHE A 154 15.14 3.70 -5.89
CA PHE A 154 16.32 4.48 -6.25
C PHE A 154 17.08 5.06 -5.05
N ILE A 155 17.29 4.22 -4.04
CA ILE A 155 18.11 4.56 -2.89
C ILE A 155 19.58 4.41 -3.28
N ASN A 156 20.30 5.52 -3.27
CA ASN A 156 21.75 5.50 -3.43
C ASN A 156 22.39 5.07 -2.10
N THR A 157 22.95 3.87 -2.06
CA THR A 157 23.47 3.26 -0.83
C THR A 157 24.88 2.70 -1.03
N THR A 158 25.54 2.39 0.08
CA THR A 158 26.89 1.83 0.10
C THR A 158 26.90 0.40 -0.45
N LEU A 159 27.90 0.10 -1.27
CA LEU A 159 28.25 -1.22 -1.76
C LEU A 159 29.67 -1.59 -1.28
N THR A 160 30.05 -2.85 -1.36
CA THR A 160 31.41 -3.31 -1.08
C THR A 160 32.45 -2.56 -1.92
N ASP A 161 33.71 -2.59 -1.47
CA ASP A 161 34.85 -1.93 -2.13
C ASP A 161 34.75 -0.40 -2.21
N ALA A 162 34.14 0.23 -1.20
CA ALA A 162 33.94 1.69 -1.12
C ALA A 162 33.16 2.27 -2.32
N LYS A 163 32.24 1.47 -2.86
CA LYS A 163 31.38 1.87 -3.97
C LYS A 163 30.01 2.29 -3.47
N TYR A 164 29.25 2.90 -4.37
CA TYR A 164 27.84 3.20 -4.19
C TYR A 164 27.05 2.51 -5.29
N ASN A 165 25.80 2.19 -4.99
CA ASN A 165 24.88 1.65 -5.97
C ASN A 165 23.48 2.21 -5.77
N LEU A 166 22.79 2.44 -6.88
CA LEU A 166 21.38 2.76 -6.89
C LEU A 166 20.58 1.46 -6.84
N THR A 167 19.65 1.34 -5.89
CA THR A 167 18.90 0.11 -5.70
C THR A 167 17.48 0.39 -5.20
N SER A 168 16.61 -0.59 -5.34
CA SER A 168 15.18 -0.48 -5.05
C SER A 168 14.70 -1.73 -4.34
N GLY A 169 13.82 -1.56 -3.35
CA GLY A 169 13.25 -2.65 -2.56
C GLY A 169 12.74 -2.16 -1.21
N THR A 170 11.77 -2.88 -0.64
CA THR A 170 11.31 -2.63 0.74
C THR A 170 12.43 -2.87 1.77
N SER A 171 13.42 -3.70 1.43
CA SER A 171 14.68 -3.84 2.19
C SER A 171 15.44 -2.52 2.37
N PHE A 172 15.25 -1.55 1.47
CA PHE A 172 15.86 -0.22 1.56
C PHE A 172 14.91 0.83 2.18
N ALA A 173 13.61 0.55 2.25
CA ALA A 173 12.67 1.34 3.05
C ALA A 173 12.82 1.06 4.56
N ALA A 174 12.98 -0.20 4.95
CA ALA A 174 13.15 -0.62 6.35
C ALA A 174 14.25 0.13 7.14
N PRO A 175 15.48 0.36 6.61
CA PRO A 175 16.51 1.10 7.34
C PRO A 175 16.17 2.58 7.57
N HIS A 176 15.36 3.22 6.72
CA HIS A 176 14.88 4.59 6.97
C HIS A 176 14.00 4.63 8.23
N VAL A 177 13.07 3.69 8.36
CA VAL A 177 12.21 3.55 9.54
C VAL A 177 13.02 3.19 10.78
N SER A 178 14.03 2.33 10.63
CA SER A 178 14.94 1.96 11.72
C SER A 178 15.75 3.14 12.24
N GLY A 179 16.26 4.00 11.33
CA GLY A 179 16.92 5.25 11.69
C GLY A 179 15.99 6.23 12.40
N ALA A 180 14.75 6.37 11.92
CA ALA A 180 13.73 7.18 12.58
C ALA A 180 13.39 6.68 13.99
N ALA A 181 13.25 5.36 14.18
CA ALA A 181 13.08 4.76 15.50
C ALA A 181 14.26 5.07 16.43
N ALA A 182 15.49 5.01 15.93
CA ALA A 182 16.68 5.36 16.70
C ALA A 182 16.69 6.84 17.13
N LEU A 183 16.26 7.77 16.27
CA LEU A 183 16.12 9.19 16.61
C LEU A 183 15.09 9.42 17.72
N LEU A 184 13.96 8.70 17.70
CA LEU A 184 12.96 8.77 18.77
C LEU A 184 13.50 8.22 20.10
N LEU A 185 14.25 7.11 20.07
CA LEU A 185 14.92 6.57 21.24
C LEU A 185 16.03 7.49 21.77
N GLN A 186 16.71 8.23 20.88
CA GLN A 186 17.65 9.26 21.29
C GLN A 186 16.94 10.44 21.99
N LYS A 187 15.74 10.83 21.52
CA LYS A 187 14.90 11.85 22.16
C LYS A 187 14.45 11.40 23.55
N ASN A 188 14.02 10.15 23.69
CA ASN A 188 13.61 9.58 24.96
C ASN A 188 13.92 8.07 25.01
N GLN A 189 14.87 7.69 25.85
CA GLN A 189 15.33 6.30 25.99
C GLN A 189 14.30 5.39 26.69
N ASP A 190 13.33 5.96 27.39
CA ASP A 190 12.29 5.22 28.11
C ASP A 190 11.10 4.84 27.23
N PHE A 191 11.08 5.26 25.95
CA PHE A 191 10.03 4.85 25.03
C PHE A 191 10.02 3.34 24.85
N THR A 192 8.86 2.74 25.08
CA THR A 192 8.67 1.31 24.78
C THR A 192 8.55 1.09 23.27
N PRO A 193 8.79 -0.13 22.75
CA PRO A 193 8.62 -0.43 21.33
C PRO A 193 7.22 -0.08 20.78
N LYS A 194 6.16 -0.24 21.61
CA LYS A 194 4.79 0.13 21.22
C LYS A 194 4.62 1.64 21.08
N GLU A 195 5.29 2.42 21.92
CA GLU A 195 5.25 3.89 21.88
C GLU A 195 6.04 4.42 20.69
N VAL A 196 7.23 3.87 20.41
CA VAL A 196 8.00 4.21 19.19
C VAL A 196 7.18 3.89 17.95
N LYS A 197 6.55 2.70 17.88
CA LYS A 197 5.65 2.35 16.78
C LYS A 197 4.48 3.33 16.67
N SER A 198 3.84 3.67 17.78
CA SER A 198 2.73 4.62 17.81
C SER A 198 3.10 5.96 17.22
N LEU A 199 4.22 6.53 17.67
CA LEU A 199 4.73 7.80 17.14
C LEU A 199 4.98 7.70 15.64
N LEU A 200 5.70 6.68 15.16
CA LEU A 200 6.02 6.55 13.74
C LEU A 200 4.80 6.34 12.84
N VAL A 201 3.84 5.52 13.27
CA VAL A 201 2.65 5.17 12.48
C VAL A 201 1.62 6.30 12.48
N THR A 202 1.38 6.91 13.63
CA THR A 202 0.32 7.93 13.73
C THR A 202 0.76 9.30 13.25
N THR A 203 2.03 9.52 12.91
CA THR A 203 2.51 10.84 12.42
C THR A 203 3.06 10.76 11.01
N THR A 204 2.40 10.01 10.13
CA THR A 204 2.78 9.89 8.71
C THR A 204 2.17 11.01 7.86
N ASP A 205 2.65 11.14 6.62
CA ASP A 205 1.95 11.91 5.59
C ASP A 205 1.21 10.95 4.67
N PHE A 206 0.00 11.30 4.23
CA PHE A 206 -0.71 10.48 3.24
C PHE A 206 0.04 10.42 1.91
N VAL A 207 -0.10 9.28 1.24
CA VAL A 207 0.45 9.04 -0.10
C VAL A 207 -0.72 8.84 -1.05
N THR A 208 -0.65 9.49 -2.21
CA THR A 208 -1.69 9.44 -3.24
C THR A 208 -1.18 8.77 -4.51
N ASP A 209 -2.11 8.29 -5.32
CA ASP A 209 -1.82 7.90 -6.69
C ASP A 209 -1.61 9.13 -7.59
N ALA A 210 -1.37 8.86 -8.88
CA ALA A 210 -1.23 9.89 -9.91
C ALA A 210 -2.44 10.82 -10.09
N TYR A 211 -3.60 10.45 -9.55
CA TYR A 211 -4.86 11.15 -9.68
C TYR A 211 -5.30 11.75 -8.34
N GLU A 212 -4.38 11.90 -7.40
CA GLU A 212 -4.61 12.45 -6.05
C GLU A 212 -5.54 11.60 -5.16
N ASN A 213 -5.82 10.36 -5.55
CA ASN A 213 -6.57 9.44 -4.69
C ASN A 213 -5.64 8.87 -3.63
N LYS A 214 -6.04 8.92 -2.35
CA LYS A 214 -5.30 8.29 -1.25
C LYS A 214 -5.19 6.79 -1.47
N PHE A 215 -3.99 6.23 -1.27
CA PHE A 215 -3.82 4.78 -1.32
C PHE A 215 -4.57 4.09 -0.17
N PRO A 216 -5.17 2.91 -0.42
CA PRO A 216 -5.75 2.08 0.63
C PRO A 216 -4.74 1.72 1.74
N ILE A 217 -5.25 1.42 2.94
CA ILE A 217 -4.42 1.11 4.11
C ILE A 217 -3.58 -0.15 3.86
N GLU A 218 -4.09 -1.13 3.15
CA GLU A 218 -3.35 -2.34 2.79
C GLU A 218 -2.18 -2.08 1.82
N THR A 219 -2.15 -0.90 1.19
CA THR A 219 -1.08 -0.49 0.28
C THR A 219 -0.06 0.42 0.95
N SER A 220 -0.51 1.45 1.68
CA SER A 220 0.37 2.48 2.26
C SER A 220 0.48 2.47 3.79
N GLY A 221 -0.31 1.62 4.46
CA GLY A 221 -0.47 1.65 5.90
C GLY A 221 -1.11 2.96 6.33
N SER A 222 -0.53 3.59 7.36
CA SER A 222 -0.90 4.95 7.77
C SER A 222 -0.46 6.04 6.79
N GLY A 223 0.60 5.80 6.01
CA GLY A 223 1.19 6.76 5.09
C GLY A 223 2.73 6.70 5.08
N ARG A 224 3.35 7.70 4.46
CA ARG A 224 4.80 7.85 4.39
C ARG A 224 5.37 8.37 5.71
N LEU A 225 6.46 7.76 6.16
CA LEU A 225 7.26 8.19 7.31
C LEU A 225 7.54 9.70 7.27
N ASN A 226 7.11 10.42 8.31
CA ASN A 226 7.49 11.80 8.57
C ASN A 226 8.15 11.90 9.96
N ILE A 227 9.48 11.78 9.97
CA ILE A 227 10.25 11.80 11.22
C ILE A 227 10.19 13.15 11.94
N THR A 228 10.04 14.27 11.21
CA THR A 228 9.88 15.58 11.84
C THR A 228 8.60 15.63 12.67
N ARG A 229 7.47 15.22 12.08
CA ARG A 229 6.18 15.14 12.77
C ARG A 229 6.24 14.16 13.95
N ALA A 230 6.87 13.00 13.77
CA ALA A 230 7.08 12.02 14.85
C ALA A 230 7.95 12.58 15.99
N PHE A 231 8.99 13.35 15.65
CA PHE A 231 9.92 13.92 16.61
C PHE A 231 9.32 15.12 17.34
N GLU A 232 8.38 15.84 16.75
CA GLU A 232 7.64 16.95 17.38
C GLU A 232 6.44 16.47 18.20
N ALA A 233 5.98 15.24 17.95
CA ALA A 233 4.85 14.65 18.66
C ALA A 233 5.01 14.68 20.19
N ASN A 234 3.89 15.01 20.84
CA ASN A 234 3.72 15.06 22.28
C ASN A 234 2.65 14.06 22.78
N LEU A 235 2.07 13.27 21.88
CA LEU A 235 1.01 12.31 22.19
C LEU A 235 1.36 10.93 21.64
N VAL A 236 1.31 9.93 22.51
CA VAL A 236 1.30 8.52 22.12
C VAL A 236 -0.14 8.05 22.11
N ILE A 237 -0.53 7.36 21.04
CA ILE A 237 -1.89 6.83 20.81
C ILE A 237 -1.82 5.31 20.65
N LEU A 238 -2.49 4.58 21.54
CA LEU A 238 -2.48 3.11 21.56
C LEU A 238 -3.90 2.53 21.58
N PRO A 239 -4.23 1.57 20.69
CA PRO A 239 -3.40 1.06 19.59
C PRO A 239 -3.18 2.11 18.47
N PRO A 240 -2.15 1.95 17.62
CA PRO A 240 -1.86 2.90 16.54
C PRO A 240 -2.73 2.73 15.29
N ALA A 241 -3.68 1.79 15.32
CA ALA A 241 -4.66 1.51 14.28
C ALA A 241 -5.88 0.86 14.94
N LEU A 242 -7.07 1.04 14.37
CA LEU A 242 -8.31 0.44 14.87
C LEU A 242 -8.96 -0.44 13.83
N ILE A 243 -9.59 -1.52 14.30
CA ILE A 243 -10.47 -2.38 13.51
C ILE A 243 -11.80 -2.44 14.22
N TYR A 244 -12.88 -2.09 13.52
CA TYR A 244 -14.23 -2.22 14.03
C TYR A 244 -14.93 -3.38 13.32
N ASN A 245 -15.60 -4.24 14.09
CA ASN A 245 -16.40 -5.33 13.56
C ASN A 245 -17.88 -5.10 13.90
N LEU A 246 -18.69 -4.95 12.86
CA LEU A 246 -20.13 -4.72 12.90
C LEU A 246 -20.85 -5.88 12.20
N SER A 247 -22.13 -6.00 12.47
CA SER A 247 -23.02 -6.90 11.75
C SER A 247 -24.39 -6.25 11.52
N THR A 248 -25.29 -6.94 10.81
CA THR A 248 -26.69 -6.50 10.69
C THR A 248 -27.40 -6.45 12.05
N GLU A 249 -26.98 -7.28 13.01
CA GLU A 249 -27.52 -7.30 14.38
C GLU A 249 -26.82 -6.31 15.32
N LYS A 250 -25.61 -5.85 14.94
CA LYS A 250 -24.79 -4.93 15.72
C LYS A 250 -24.23 -3.83 14.83
N GLU A 251 -25.04 -2.81 14.62
CA GLU A 251 -24.75 -1.69 13.72
C GLU A 251 -23.82 -0.64 14.30
N THR A 252 -23.41 -0.80 15.56
CA THR A 252 -22.53 0.11 16.27
C THR A 252 -21.41 -0.67 16.94
N ALA A 253 -20.18 -0.21 16.77
CA ALA A 253 -19.00 -0.75 17.42
C ALA A 253 -18.25 0.35 18.16
N ARG A 254 -17.57 -0.02 19.24
CA ARG A 254 -16.78 0.88 20.07
C ARG A 254 -15.39 0.32 20.28
N GLU A 255 -14.41 1.20 20.22
CA GLU A 255 -13.02 0.89 20.48
C GLU A 255 -12.38 2.03 21.28
N ASP A 256 -11.36 1.71 22.07
CA ASP A 256 -10.68 2.67 22.94
C ASP A 256 -9.29 3.02 22.43
N LEU A 257 -8.98 4.31 22.38
CA LEU A 257 -7.62 4.82 22.23
C LEU A 257 -7.09 5.30 23.57
N LYS A 258 -6.01 4.69 24.05
CA LYS A 258 -5.23 5.15 25.20
C LYS A 258 -4.27 6.24 24.77
N LEU A 259 -4.38 7.39 25.42
CA LEU A 259 -3.65 8.60 25.11
C LEU A 259 -2.61 8.87 26.22
N LYS A 260 -1.34 8.98 25.84
CA LYS A 260 -0.26 9.35 26.78
C LYS A 260 0.41 10.62 26.30
N ALA A 261 0.14 11.73 26.99
CA ALA A 261 0.83 12.99 26.79
C ALA A 261 2.26 12.89 27.35
N LEU A 262 3.27 13.24 26.55
CA LEU A 262 4.68 13.09 26.91
C LEU A 262 5.17 14.13 27.93
N ASP A 263 4.51 15.28 27.98
CA ASP A 263 4.73 16.33 28.97
C ASP A 263 3.87 16.17 30.23
N GLY A 264 3.09 15.08 30.32
CA GLY A 264 2.21 14.78 31.44
C GLY A 264 0.90 15.58 31.50
N SER A 265 0.63 16.46 30.52
CA SER A 265 -0.61 17.24 30.47
C SER A 265 -1.44 16.90 29.24
N LEU A 266 -2.49 16.11 29.43
CA LEU A 266 -3.45 15.80 28.37
C LEU A 266 -4.58 16.84 28.39
N GLY A 267 -4.60 17.70 27.39
CA GLY A 267 -5.69 18.65 27.16
C GLY A 267 -6.94 17.99 26.57
N LYS A 268 -7.90 18.83 26.17
CA LYS A 268 -9.03 18.39 25.36
C LYS A 268 -8.52 17.88 24.00
N ILE A 269 -9.02 16.73 23.59
CA ILE A 269 -8.75 16.13 22.29
C ILE A 269 -9.92 16.43 21.37
N ASN A 270 -9.58 16.89 20.17
CA ASN A 270 -10.50 16.93 19.05
C ASN A 270 -10.12 15.77 18.12
N ALA A 271 -11.11 14.96 17.76
CA ALA A 271 -10.95 13.88 16.81
C ALA A 271 -12.00 14.02 15.71
N GLU A 272 -11.61 13.71 14.48
CA GLU A 272 -12.51 13.62 13.34
C GLU A 272 -12.24 12.34 12.56
N PHE A 273 -13.24 11.82 11.86
CA PHE A 273 -13.08 10.68 10.97
C PHE A 273 -13.09 11.17 9.52
N VAL A 274 -12.05 10.80 8.78
CA VAL A 274 -11.92 11.06 7.34
C VAL A 274 -11.91 9.72 6.63
N GLY A 275 -12.96 9.41 5.87
CA GLY A 275 -13.14 8.11 5.22
C GLY A 275 -14.44 8.03 4.45
N ALA A 276 -15.03 6.82 4.39
CA ALA A 276 -16.28 6.60 3.70
C ALA A 276 -17.45 7.43 4.28
N ASP A 277 -18.24 8.05 3.39
CA ASP A 277 -19.33 8.97 3.76
C ASP A 277 -20.44 8.33 4.61
N ASP A 278 -20.66 7.02 4.47
CA ASP A 278 -21.72 6.30 5.19
C ASP A 278 -21.36 6.01 6.67
N VAL A 279 -20.10 6.25 7.07
CA VAL A 279 -19.62 5.97 8.43
C VAL A 279 -19.96 7.15 9.35
N ASN A 280 -20.83 6.91 10.32
CA ASN A 280 -21.05 7.85 11.40
C ASN A 280 -19.98 7.61 12.49
N PHE A 281 -19.28 8.67 12.88
CA PHE A 281 -18.25 8.63 13.91
C PHE A 281 -18.60 9.55 15.08
N ASP A 282 -18.44 9.05 16.29
CA ASP A 282 -18.55 9.81 17.54
C ASP A 282 -17.42 9.42 18.50
N TYR A 283 -17.10 10.30 19.45
CA TYR A 283 -16.10 10.00 20.47
C TYR A 283 -16.38 10.69 21.80
N LYS A 284 -15.89 10.08 22.87
CA LYS A 284 -15.93 10.63 24.23
C LYS A 284 -14.58 10.48 24.91
N GLN A 285 -14.00 11.61 25.32
CA GLN A 285 -12.79 11.60 26.13
C GLN A 285 -13.12 11.40 27.61
N GLN A 286 -12.48 10.40 28.23
CA GLN A 286 -12.56 10.09 29.67
C GLN A 286 -11.14 10.00 30.23
N GLY A 287 -10.63 11.13 30.74
CA GLY A 287 -9.24 11.22 31.19
C GLY A 287 -8.27 10.96 30.04
N ASN A 288 -7.52 9.86 30.13
CA ASN A 288 -6.54 9.41 29.15
C ASN A 288 -7.06 8.38 28.15
N VAL A 289 -8.38 8.13 28.14
CA VAL A 289 -9.03 7.23 27.18
C VAL A 289 -9.93 8.05 26.26
N LEU A 290 -9.84 7.80 24.96
CA LEU A 290 -10.76 8.29 23.95
C LEU A 290 -11.60 7.09 23.50
N GLU A 291 -12.83 7.00 24.00
CA GLU A 291 -13.81 6.00 23.57
C GLU A 291 -14.35 6.45 22.21
N THR A 292 -14.09 5.68 21.17
CA THR A 292 -14.46 5.98 19.79
C THR A 292 -15.56 5.03 19.34
N THR A 293 -16.59 5.56 18.68
CA THR A 293 -17.77 4.82 18.25
C THR A 293 -17.98 5.03 16.77
N VAL A 294 -18.21 3.93 16.05
CA VAL A 294 -18.64 3.97 14.64
C VAL A 294 -19.98 3.28 14.47
N SER A 295 -20.82 3.81 13.58
CA SER A 295 -22.03 3.13 13.13
C SER A 295 -22.23 3.25 11.62
N LEU A 296 -22.86 2.22 11.05
CA LEU A 296 -23.13 2.08 9.61
C LEU A 296 -24.59 1.67 9.39
N PRO A 297 -25.28 2.18 8.36
CA PRO A 297 -26.64 1.76 7.97
C PRO A 297 -26.75 0.25 7.73
N SER A 298 -27.91 -0.37 8.01
CA SER A 298 -28.14 -1.83 7.93
C SER A 298 -27.70 -2.46 6.61
N GLU A 299 -27.93 -1.75 5.52
CA GLU A 299 -27.65 -2.13 4.14
C GLU A 299 -26.17 -2.07 3.75
N SER A 300 -25.36 -1.29 4.47
CA SER A 300 -23.94 -1.08 4.18
C SER A 300 -23.13 -2.30 4.64
N LEU A 301 -22.92 -3.25 3.73
CA LEU A 301 -22.11 -4.46 3.97
C LEU A 301 -20.76 -4.35 3.27
N GLY A 302 -19.73 -4.91 3.89
CA GLY A 302 -18.39 -4.98 3.31
C GLY A 302 -17.31 -4.40 4.23
N GLU A 303 -16.21 -3.99 3.61
CA GLU A 303 -15.08 -3.34 4.26
C GLU A 303 -15.09 -1.85 3.92
N PHE A 304 -14.91 -1.03 4.95
CA PHE A 304 -14.77 0.42 4.84
C PHE A 304 -13.46 0.83 5.50
N GLN A 305 -12.82 1.85 4.95
CA GLN A 305 -11.55 2.36 5.46
C GLN A 305 -11.65 3.85 5.75
N GLY A 306 -10.83 4.31 6.68
CA GLY A 306 -10.71 5.72 6.99
C GLY A 306 -9.56 6.01 7.93
N THR A 307 -9.56 7.21 8.48
CA THR A 307 -8.53 7.67 9.40
C THR A 307 -9.18 8.54 10.45
N ILE A 308 -8.93 8.23 11.72
CA ILE A 308 -9.24 9.17 12.80
C ILE A 308 -8.08 10.16 12.87
N VAL A 309 -8.37 11.42 12.59
CA VAL A 309 -7.43 12.52 12.69
C VAL A 309 -7.58 13.15 14.06
N ILE A 310 -6.48 13.19 14.82
CA ILE A 310 -6.40 13.80 16.14
C ILE A 310 -5.40 14.93 16.09
N GLU A 311 -5.74 16.11 16.62
CA GLU A 311 -4.80 17.22 16.74
C GLU A 311 -4.34 17.41 18.18
N ASN A 312 -3.03 17.55 18.39
CA ASN A 312 -2.46 17.94 19.68
C ASN A 312 -1.24 18.84 19.49
N LYS A 313 -1.31 20.06 20.03
CA LYS A 313 -0.21 21.05 20.04
C LYS A 313 0.42 21.26 18.65
N ASN A 314 -0.41 21.46 17.63
CA ASN A 314 -0.03 21.67 16.23
C ASN A 314 0.59 20.43 15.53
N VAL A 315 0.53 19.26 16.17
CA VAL A 315 0.84 17.99 15.53
C VAL A 315 -0.47 17.26 15.24
N GLU A 316 -0.62 16.85 14.00
CA GLU A 316 -1.74 16.05 13.52
C GLU A 316 -1.36 14.56 13.55
N TYR A 317 -2.25 13.73 14.09
CA TYR A 317 -2.07 12.30 14.23
C TYR A 317 -3.12 11.58 13.39
N HIS A 318 -2.68 10.60 12.59
CA HIS A 318 -3.50 9.79 11.70
C HIS A 318 -3.57 8.37 12.23
N VAL A 319 -4.70 7.99 12.81
CA VAL A 319 -4.96 6.62 13.25
C VAL A 319 -5.72 5.91 12.13
N PRO A 320 -5.11 4.99 11.35
CA PRO A 320 -5.82 4.24 10.32
C PRO A 320 -6.92 3.37 10.94
N VAL A 321 -8.06 3.33 10.25
CA VAL A 321 -9.26 2.60 10.68
C VAL A 321 -9.73 1.69 9.57
N VAL A 322 -9.98 0.42 9.90
CA VAL A 322 -10.71 -0.53 9.06
C VAL A 322 -12.01 -0.89 9.76
N ILE A 323 -13.11 -0.96 9.01
CA ILE A 323 -14.43 -1.29 9.51
C ILE A 323 -14.96 -2.45 8.67
N HIS A 324 -15.26 -3.57 9.30
CA HIS A 324 -15.95 -4.68 8.67
C HIS A 324 -17.41 -4.67 9.10
N LYS A 325 -18.32 -4.75 8.13
CA LYS A 325 -19.73 -5.03 8.40
C LYS A 325 -20.17 -6.28 7.65
N THR A 326 -20.47 -7.34 8.40
CA THR A 326 -20.87 -8.63 7.86
C THR A 326 -22.36 -8.89 8.01
N LYS A 327 -22.91 -9.76 7.16
CA LYS A 327 -24.26 -10.30 7.39
C LYS A 327 -24.28 -11.13 8.67
N GLY A 328 -23.31 -12.03 8.81
CA GLY A 328 -23.25 -12.95 9.94
C GLY A 328 -22.86 -12.28 11.25
N SER A 329 -23.40 -12.82 12.35
CA SER A 329 -23.08 -12.44 13.72
C SER A 329 -22.90 -13.70 14.55
N VAL A 330 -21.72 -13.85 15.16
CA VAL A 330 -21.43 -14.91 16.13
C VAL A 330 -21.13 -14.23 17.46
N ASN A 331 -21.86 -14.61 18.48
CA ASN A 331 -21.59 -14.18 19.84
C ASN A 331 -20.52 -15.07 20.45
N VAL A 332 -19.62 -14.46 21.23
CA VAL A 332 -18.54 -15.16 21.93
C VAL A 332 -18.60 -14.78 23.39
N PHE A 333 -18.81 -15.77 24.24
CA PHE A 333 -18.77 -15.61 25.69
C PHE A 333 -17.52 -16.27 26.24
N GLU A 334 -16.80 -15.58 27.12
CA GLU A 334 -15.65 -16.14 27.82
C GLU A 334 -15.98 -16.26 29.30
N GLU A 335 -15.80 -17.46 29.85
CA GLU A 335 -15.90 -17.75 31.28
C GLU A 335 -14.84 -18.79 31.67
N ASP A 336 -13.97 -18.43 32.61
CA ASP A 336 -12.91 -19.30 33.16
C ASP A 336 -12.03 -20.00 32.09
N GLY A 337 -11.66 -19.29 31.01
CA GLY A 337 -10.85 -19.85 29.93
C GLY A 337 -11.61 -20.79 28.99
N LYS A 338 -12.94 -20.80 29.05
CA LYS A 338 -13.82 -21.45 28.09
C LYS A 338 -14.50 -20.39 27.24
N LEU A 339 -14.41 -20.56 25.92
CA LEU A 339 -15.05 -19.72 24.92
C LEU A 339 -16.27 -20.46 24.39
N ASP A 340 -17.46 -19.91 24.60
CA ASP A 340 -18.73 -20.41 24.07
C ASP A 340 -19.16 -19.57 22.87
N PHE A 341 -19.60 -20.24 21.81
CA PHE A 341 -19.94 -19.67 20.51
C PHE A 341 -21.40 -19.93 20.17
N GLU A 342 -22.13 -18.86 19.85
CA GLU A 342 -23.54 -18.87 19.46
C GLU A 342 -23.70 -18.13 18.13
N VAL A 343 -24.34 -18.74 17.13
CA VAL A 343 -24.65 -18.06 15.87
C VAL A 343 -25.97 -17.31 16.03
N LEU A 344 -25.92 -15.98 16.00
CA LEU A 344 -27.10 -15.14 16.11
C LEU A 344 -27.81 -14.97 14.76
N TYR A 345 -27.04 -14.80 13.69
CA TYR A 345 -27.58 -14.61 12.34
C TYR A 345 -26.53 -14.98 11.29
N PRO A 346 -26.92 -15.39 10.07
CA PRO A 346 -28.27 -15.83 9.69
C PRO A 346 -28.64 -17.22 10.20
N GLU A 347 -29.94 -17.44 10.45
CA GLU A 347 -30.49 -18.74 10.83
C GLU A 347 -30.35 -19.79 9.73
N GLU A 348 -30.21 -19.38 8.47
CA GLU A 348 -30.00 -20.27 7.33
C GLU A 348 -28.56 -20.83 7.22
N TRP A 349 -27.62 -20.39 8.08
CA TRP A 349 -26.27 -20.97 8.09
C TRP A 349 -26.31 -22.46 8.39
N SER A 350 -25.72 -23.27 7.50
CA SER A 350 -25.60 -24.72 7.73
C SER A 350 -24.66 -25.03 8.91
N TYR A 351 -23.52 -24.35 8.95
CA TYR A 351 -22.58 -24.31 10.06
C TYR A 351 -21.56 -23.17 9.86
N ALA A 352 -20.91 -22.72 10.92
CA ALA A 352 -19.70 -21.90 10.88
C ALA A 352 -18.55 -22.69 11.51
N LYS A 353 -17.38 -22.64 10.88
CA LYS A 353 -16.15 -23.17 11.46
C LYS A 353 -15.47 -22.04 12.24
N ILE A 354 -15.28 -22.26 13.54
CA ILE A 354 -14.59 -21.32 14.42
C ILE A 354 -13.16 -21.80 14.62
N SER A 355 -12.20 -20.90 14.43
CA SER A 355 -10.79 -21.12 14.77
C SER A 355 -10.39 -20.08 15.79
N VAL A 356 -9.84 -20.52 16.91
CA VAL A 356 -9.33 -19.68 17.99
C VAL A 356 -7.82 -19.88 18.01
N ILE A 357 -7.07 -18.80 17.79
CA ILE A 357 -5.62 -18.88 17.64
C ILE A 357 -4.97 -17.99 18.70
N ASN A 358 -4.06 -18.57 19.50
CA ASN A 358 -3.29 -17.78 20.44
C ASN A 358 -2.33 -16.86 19.69
N LYS A 359 -2.39 -15.57 20.00
CA LYS A 359 -1.62 -14.51 19.31
C LYS A 359 -0.11 -14.70 19.37
N ASP A 360 0.40 -15.22 20.49
CA ASP A 360 1.83 -15.32 20.74
C ASP A 360 2.39 -16.69 20.34
N SER A 361 1.68 -17.78 20.64
CA SER A 361 2.14 -19.15 20.36
C SER A 361 1.73 -19.66 18.97
N GLY A 362 0.75 -19.03 18.33
CA GLY A 362 0.16 -19.49 17.07
C GLY A 362 -0.63 -20.80 17.21
N LYS A 363 -0.88 -21.26 18.43
CA LYS A 363 -1.62 -22.49 18.69
C LYS A 363 -3.08 -22.32 18.31
N THR A 364 -3.57 -23.23 17.49
CA THR A 364 -4.92 -23.17 16.94
C THR A 364 -5.83 -24.22 17.55
N TYR A 365 -7.02 -23.79 17.95
CA TYR A 365 -8.14 -24.62 18.36
C TYR A 365 -9.26 -24.43 17.35
N THR A 366 -9.99 -25.49 17.00
CA THR A 366 -11.09 -25.38 16.04
C THR A 366 -12.32 -26.10 16.52
N THR A 367 -13.48 -25.50 16.26
CA THR A 367 -14.78 -26.15 16.45
C THR A 367 -15.73 -25.75 15.32
N SER A 368 -16.92 -26.35 15.32
CA SER A 368 -18.01 -25.93 14.46
C SER A 368 -19.23 -25.60 15.30
N VAL A 369 -19.95 -24.56 14.89
CA VAL A 369 -21.20 -24.08 15.49
C VAL A 369 -22.28 -24.04 14.41
N THR A 370 -23.55 -24.25 14.78
CA THR A 370 -24.68 -24.04 13.87
C THR A 370 -25.73 -23.16 14.56
N PRO A 371 -26.66 -22.54 13.83
CA PRO A 371 -27.76 -21.78 14.43
C PRO A 371 -28.65 -22.59 15.39
N LYS A 372 -28.53 -23.92 15.41
CA LYS A 372 -29.31 -24.82 16.28
C LYS A 372 -28.45 -25.49 17.36
N LYS A 373 -27.14 -25.26 17.35
CA LYS A 373 -26.20 -25.95 18.23
C LYS A 373 -24.98 -25.09 18.51
N ASP A 374 -24.93 -24.60 19.73
CA ASP A 374 -23.79 -23.90 20.29
C ASP A 374 -22.59 -24.82 20.45
N SER A 375 -21.42 -24.22 20.54
CA SER A 375 -20.16 -24.94 20.64
C SER A 375 -19.19 -24.19 21.54
N SER A 376 -18.19 -24.89 22.06
CA SER A 376 -17.19 -24.25 22.93
C SER A 376 -15.78 -24.79 22.74
N ILE A 377 -14.81 -23.96 23.11
CA ILE A 377 -13.38 -24.26 23.12
C ILE A 377 -12.82 -23.86 24.48
N SER A 378 -12.12 -24.78 25.15
CA SER A 378 -11.30 -24.44 26.31
C SER A 378 -9.89 -24.05 25.87
N VAL A 379 -9.48 -22.84 26.21
CA VAL A 379 -8.12 -22.32 26.02
C VAL A 379 -7.35 -22.40 27.35
N THR A 380 -6.17 -23.02 27.32
CA THR A 380 -5.38 -23.27 28.53
C THR A 380 -4.18 -22.33 28.66
N GLU A 381 -3.79 -21.67 27.58
CA GLU A 381 -2.70 -20.70 27.56
C GLU A 381 -3.27 -19.31 27.87
N LYS A 382 -2.62 -18.57 28.77
CA LYS A 382 -2.96 -17.16 28.99
C LYS A 382 -2.46 -16.36 27.80
N GLY A 383 -3.28 -15.45 27.29
CA GLY A 383 -2.90 -14.57 26.19
C GLY A 383 -4.10 -13.96 25.50
N GLU A 384 -3.82 -13.17 24.47
CA GLU A 384 -4.82 -12.65 23.54
C GLU A 384 -5.06 -13.69 22.45
N TYR A 385 -6.32 -13.80 22.01
CA TYR A 385 -6.75 -14.74 20.98
C TYR A 385 -7.49 -13.98 19.89
N TRP A 386 -7.35 -14.43 18.64
CA TRP A 386 -8.15 -13.99 17.51
C TRP A 386 -8.89 -15.15 16.84
#